data_AF-A0A5T1DY94-F1
#
_entry.id   AF-A0A5T1DY94-F1
#
_cell.length_a   1.000
_cell.length_b   1.000
_cell.length_c   1.000
_cell.angle_alpha   90.00
_cell.angle_beta   90.00
_cell.angle_gamma   90.00
#
_symmetry.space_group_name_H-M   'P 1'
#
loop_
_entity.id
_entity.type
_entity.pdbx_description
1 polymer ?
#
loop_
_entity_poly.entity_id
_entity_poly.type
_entity_poly.pdbx_seq_one_letter_code
_entity_poly.pdbx_strand_id
1 'polypeptide(L)'
;MILYNGAVEGKSANGSLTINGNFTADKTFFATYGNFVKVNGTANLANSNFGLIKRSYTDLEANNVVMVQAKDFNKDILEEKSNNNAGALLLKFASDYISTDVQGKDPLEAGTIIDISDEDKYGDGEKGLVDYKLSVQNCGGNKCLVINGGATAAAKDKLVQLQVDIDTIDKLLKNEFDSDQDEEWAKAKEALEKQKTELQTMLEEAEKNGGKIDDEKYIDLVNKNSN
;
A
#
# COMPACT_ATOMS: atom_id res chain seq x y z
N MET A 1 -12.72 1.55 8.15
CA MET A 1 -13.11 0.13 8.05
C MET A 1 -12.16 -0.50 7.05
N ILE A 2 -11.24 -1.35 7.51
CA ILE A 2 -10.30 -2.06 6.65
C ILE A 2 -10.95 -3.39 6.31
N LEU A 3 -11.11 -3.69 5.02
CA LEU A 3 -11.69 -4.94 4.59
C LEU A 3 -10.62 -5.72 3.83
N TYR A 4 -10.24 -6.85 4.40
CA TYR A 4 -9.15 -7.66 3.91
C TYR A 4 -9.62 -8.45 2.68
N ASN A 5 -8.78 -8.46 1.64
CA ASN A 5 -9.06 -9.16 0.39
C ASN A 5 -7.75 -9.81 -0.08
N GLY A 6 -7.39 -10.95 0.52
CA GLY A 6 -6.14 -11.66 0.22
C GLY A 6 -6.41 -12.94 -0.56
N ALA A 7 -5.54 -13.24 -1.52
CA ALA A 7 -5.40 -14.59 -2.05
C ALA A 7 -4.42 -15.34 -1.14
N VAL A 8 -4.91 -16.32 -0.40
CA VAL A 8 -4.05 -17.39 0.15
C VAL A 8 -3.95 -18.44 -0.96
N GLU A 9 -2.80 -19.07 -1.15
CA GLU A 9 -2.61 -20.12 -2.16
C GLU A 9 -3.78 -21.12 -2.13
N GLY A 10 -4.54 -21.19 -3.22
CA GLY A 10 -5.71 -22.07 -3.36
C GLY A 10 -7.05 -21.55 -2.80
N LYS A 11 -7.14 -20.36 -2.19
CA LYS A 11 -8.39 -19.75 -1.71
C LYS A 11 -8.42 -18.23 -1.90
N SER A 12 -9.25 -17.74 -2.83
CA SER A 12 -9.62 -16.32 -2.89
C SER A 12 -10.72 -16.04 -1.87
N ALA A 13 -10.38 -15.41 -0.74
CA ALA A 13 -11.39 -14.87 0.17
C ALA A 13 -11.80 -13.48 -0.33
N ASN A 14 -12.71 -13.44 -1.31
CA ASN A 14 -13.29 -12.19 -1.79
C ASN A 14 -14.33 -11.68 -0.79
N GLY A 15 -13.90 -10.91 0.21
CA GLY A 15 -14.82 -10.11 1.00
C GLY A 15 -15.51 -9.10 0.09
N SER A 16 -16.84 -8.98 0.19
CA SER A 16 -17.58 -7.90 -0.49
C SER A 16 -18.53 -7.26 0.50
N LEU A 17 -18.60 -5.94 0.50
CA LEU A 17 -19.57 -5.20 1.30
C LEU A 17 -20.76 -4.82 0.41
N THR A 18 -21.95 -5.34 0.74
CA THR A 18 -23.20 -4.91 0.09
C THR A 18 -24.02 -4.04 1.02
N ILE A 19 -24.36 -2.84 0.56
CA ILE A 19 -25.22 -1.88 1.23
C ILE A 19 -26.56 -1.86 0.49
N ASN A 20 -27.62 -2.34 1.13
CA ASN A 20 -28.93 -2.50 0.50
C ASN A 20 -29.68 -1.18 0.26
N GLY A 21 -29.28 -0.10 0.94
CA GLY A 21 -29.85 1.24 0.79
C GLY A 21 -28.88 2.25 0.19
N ASN A 22 -29.08 3.51 0.55
CA ASN A 22 -28.09 4.56 0.28
C ASN A 22 -26.91 4.44 1.23
N PHE A 23 -25.76 4.97 0.81
CA PHE A 23 -24.56 5.04 1.63
C PHE A 23 -24.04 6.48 1.65
N THR A 24 -23.67 6.98 2.82
CA THR A 24 -23.04 8.27 2.98
C THR A 24 -21.77 8.10 3.78
N ALA A 25 -20.66 8.65 3.28
CA ALA A 25 -19.38 8.66 3.95
C ALA A 25 -18.70 10.03 3.80
N ASP A 26 -18.10 10.49 4.88
CA ASP A 26 -17.26 11.68 4.95
C ASP A 26 -15.95 11.31 5.65
N LYS A 27 -14.82 11.90 5.23
CA LYS A 27 -13.51 11.68 5.88
C LYS A 27 -13.18 10.20 6.07
N THR A 28 -13.48 9.40 5.05
CA THR A 28 -13.40 7.95 5.12
C THR A 28 -12.26 7.44 4.24
N PHE A 29 -11.50 6.50 4.78
CA PHE A 29 -10.49 5.78 4.04
C PHE A 29 -11.02 4.42 3.59
N PHE A 30 -10.99 4.19 2.27
CA PHE A 30 -11.33 2.94 1.62
C PHE A 30 -10.04 2.29 1.10
N ALA A 31 -9.64 1.16 1.65
CA ALA A 31 -8.46 0.41 1.21
C ALA A 31 -8.84 -1.00 0.77
N THR A 32 -8.35 -1.43 -0.39
CA THR A 32 -8.65 -2.75 -0.93
C THR A 32 -7.56 -3.25 -1.87
N TYR A 33 -7.41 -4.57 -1.99
CA TYR A 33 -6.60 -5.21 -3.04
C TYR A 33 -7.34 -5.32 -4.39
N GLY A 34 -8.65 -5.06 -4.41
CA GLY A 34 -9.50 -5.22 -5.60
C GLY A 34 -10.94 -4.72 -5.41
N ASN A 35 -11.89 -5.17 -6.23
CA ASN A 35 -13.25 -4.61 -6.25
C ASN A 35 -14.02 -4.89 -4.95
N PHE A 36 -14.72 -3.89 -4.38
CA PHE A 36 -15.08 -4.05 -2.96
C PHE A 36 -16.46 -3.57 -2.47
N VAL A 37 -16.94 -2.36 -2.77
CA VAL A 37 -18.22 -1.87 -2.19
C VAL A 37 -19.34 -1.86 -3.23
N LYS A 38 -20.44 -2.56 -2.95
CA LYS A 38 -21.69 -2.44 -3.73
C LYS A 38 -22.76 -1.73 -2.92
N VAL A 39 -23.31 -0.66 -3.48
CA VAL A 39 -24.41 0.13 -2.93
C VAL A 39 -25.61 0.00 -3.86
N ASN A 40 -26.71 -0.59 -3.38
CA ASN A 40 -27.91 -0.75 -4.21
C ASN A 40 -28.66 0.59 -4.40
N GLY A 41 -28.43 1.57 -3.51
CA GLY A 41 -28.90 2.94 -3.63
C GLY A 41 -27.84 3.92 -4.15
N THR A 42 -27.98 5.18 -3.78
CA THR A 42 -27.02 6.26 -4.08
C THR A 42 -25.89 6.29 -3.05
N ALA A 43 -24.66 6.45 -3.51
CA ALA A 43 -23.48 6.68 -2.67
C ALA A 43 -23.13 8.18 -2.64
N ASN A 44 -23.08 8.78 -1.45
CA ASN A 44 -22.67 10.16 -1.24
C ASN A 44 -21.32 10.16 -0.51
N LEU A 45 -20.23 10.42 -1.23
CA LEU A 45 -18.87 10.30 -0.71
C LEU A 45 -18.15 11.65 -0.85
N ALA A 46 -17.60 12.15 0.26
CA ALA A 46 -16.80 13.36 0.30
C ALA A 46 -15.60 13.19 1.24
N ASN A 47 -14.58 14.02 1.04
CA ASN A 47 -13.33 14.07 1.81
C ASN A 47 -12.69 12.69 2.00
N SER A 48 -12.85 11.77 1.05
CA SER A 48 -12.50 10.37 1.22
C SER A 48 -11.30 9.97 0.36
N ASN A 49 -10.46 9.10 0.90
CA ASN A 49 -9.30 8.56 0.21
C ASN A 49 -9.58 7.10 -0.22
N PHE A 50 -9.30 6.81 -1.49
CA PHE A 50 -9.48 5.50 -2.12
C PHE A 50 -8.11 4.89 -2.42
N GLY A 51 -7.63 4.04 -1.52
CA GLY A 51 -6.33 3.38 -1.59
C GLY A 51 -6.40 1.99 -2.23
N LEU A 52 -5.50 1.71 -3.17
CA LEU A 52 -5.19 0.34 -3.59
C LEU A 52 -4.07 -0.23 -2.74
N ILE A 53 -4.31 -1.38 -2.10
CA ILE A 53 -3.27 -2.10 -1.36
C ILE A 53 -2.42 -2.88 -2.38
N LYS A 54 -1.13 -2.59 -2.39
CA LYS A 54 -0.12 -3.17 -3.26
C LYS A 54 0.93 -3.91 -2.43
N ARG A 55 1.61 -4.86 -3.06
CA ARG A 55 2.65 -5.71 -2.41
C ARG A 55 4.06 -5.44 -2.94
N SER A 56 4.17 -4.76 -4.09
CA SER A 56 5.44 -4.51 -4.77
C SER A 56 5.36 -3.25 -5.62
N TYR A 57 6.50 -2.58 -5.81
CA TYR A 57 6.66 -1.46 -6.75
C TYR A 57 6.43 -1.87 -8.22
N THR A 58 6.49 -3.16 -8.52
CA THR A 58 6.21 -3.68 -9.88
C THR A 58 4.72 -3.85 -10.16
N ASP A 59 3.87 -3.80 -9.14
CA ASP A 59 2.42 -3.90 -9.24
C ASP A 59 1.76 -2.58 -8.83
N LEU A 60 2.16 -1.48 -9.45
CA LEU A 60 1.55 -0.16 -9.21
C LEU A 60 0.61 0.27 -10.33
N GLU A 61 0.36 -0.59 -11.31
CA GLU A 61 -0.61 -0.31 -12.37
C GLU A 61 -2.05 -0.48 -11.86
N ALA A 62 -2.92 0.43 -12.28
CA ALA A 62 -4.35 0.39 -11.99
C ALA A 62 -5.14 0.67 -13.28
N ASN A 63 -5.89 -0.34 -13.72
CA ASN A 63 -6.69 -0.26 -14.95
C ASN A 63 -8.15 -0.61 -14.63
N ASN A 64 -8.99 0.43 -14.54
CA ASN A 64 -10.42 0.36 -14.23
C ASN A 64 -10.73 -0.46 -12.97
N VAL A 65 -9.96 -0.24 -11.89
CA VAL A 65 -10.19 -0.93 -10.62
C VAL A 65 -11.43 -0.34 -9.95
N VAL A 66 -12.47 -1.14 -9.72
CA VAL A 66 -13.77 -0.65 -9.21
C VAL A 66 -13.73 -0.54 -7.70
N MET A 67 -13.73 0.67 -7.17
CA MET A 67 -13.74 0.90 -5.71
C MET A 67 -15.15 0.76 -5.13
N VAL A 68 -16.09 1.45 -5.77
CA VAL A 68 -17.51 1.48 -5.36
C VAL A 68 -18.38 1.32 -6.60
N GLN A 69 -19.33 0.39 -6.54
CA GLN A 69 -20.45 0.31 -7.47
C GLN A 69 -21.70 0.85 -6.76
N ALA A 70 -22.41 1.78 -7.37
CA ALA A 70 -23.63 2.37 -6.84
C ALA A 70 -24.69 2.58 -7.92
N LYS A 71 -25.96 2.73 -7.55
CA LYS A 71 -27.00 3.16 -8.51
C LYS A 71 -26.67 4.55 -9.07
N ASP A 72 -26.23 5.45 -8.19
CA ASP A 72 -25.73 6.78 -8.55
C ASP A 72 -24.73 7.28 -7.49
N PHE A 73 -24.01 8.35 -7.82
CA PHE A 73 -23.12 9.08 -6.90
C PHE A 73 -23.63 10.52 -6.68
N ASN A 74 -23.16 11.19 -5.63
CA ASN A 74 -23.29 12.63 -5.52
C ASN A 74 -22.67 13.31 -6.76
N LYS A 75 -23.31 14.39 -7.24
CA LYS A 75 -22.95 15.03 -8.54
C LYS A 75 -21.49 15.49 -8.60
N ASP A 76 -20.97 15.86 -7.45
CA ASP A 76 -19.64 16.42 -7.27
C ASP A 76 -18.58 15.40 -6.87
N ILE A 77 -18.87 14.09 -6.93
CA ILE A 77 -17.96 13.01 -6.53
C ILE A 77 -16.53 13.12 -7.08
N LEU A 78 -16.35 13.73 -8.27
CA LEU A 78 -15.05 13.97 -8.92
C LEU A 78 -14.58 15.44 -8.88
N GLU A 79 -15.36 16.34 -8.29
CA GLU A 79 -15.00 17.76 -8.20
C GLU A 79 -14.04 18.00 -7.02
N GLU A 80 -13.17 18.99 -7.16
CA GLU A 80 -12.20 19.40 -6.13
C GLU A 80 -12.86 19.66 -4.76
N LYS A 81 -14.06 20.25 -4.76
CA LYS A 81 -14.81 20.54 -3.51
C LYS A 81 -15.24 19.29 -2.74
N SER A 82 -15.38 18.14 -3.42
CA SER A 82 -15.64 16.86 -2.74
C SER A 82 -14.37 16.28 -2.14
N ASN A 83 -13.19 16.78 -2.51
CA ASN A 83 -11.90 16.42 -1.93
C ASN A 83 -11.69 14.90 -1.80
N ASN A 84 -12.14 14.17 -2.81
CA ASN A 84 -11.92 12.73 -2.91
C ASN A 84 -10.64 12.50 -3.69
N ASN A 85 -9.77 11.62 -3.19
CA ASN A 85 -8.49 11.32 -3.83
C ASN A 85 -8.27 9.81 -3.93
N ALA A 86 -7.35 9.41 -4.80
CA ALA A 86 -6.96 8.03 -4.98
C ALA A 86 -5.46 7.88 -4.75
N GLY A 87 -5.07 6.75 -4.17
CA GLY A 87 -3.69 6.50 -3.79
C GLY A 87 -3.36 5.01 -3.71
N ALA A 88 -2.14 4.71 -3.29
CA ALA A 88 -1.66 3.37 -3.04
C ALA A 88 -1.10 3.23 -1.62
N LEU A 89 -1.38 2.08 -1.05
CA LEU A 89 -0.80 1.61 0.19
C LEU A 89 0.12 0.44 -0.13
N LEU A 90 1.36 0.48 0.33
CA LEU A 90 2.25 -0.66 0.23
C LEU A 90 2.17 -1.47 1.53
N LEU A 91 1.70 -2.73 1.44
CA LEU A 91 1.74 -3.68 2.55
C LEU A 91 3.02 -4.49 2.47
N LYS A 92 3.79 -4.47 3.56
CA LYS A 92 5.02 -5.25 3.74
C LYS A 92 4.97 -6.02 5.06
N PHE A 93 5.64 -7.16 5.09
CA PHE A 93 5.81 -7.98 6.28
C PHE A 93 7.28 -7.97 6.72
N ALA A 94 7.52 -8.31 7.99
CA ALA A 94 8.89 -8.53 8.48
C ALA A 94 9.64 -9.57 7.62
N SER A 95 8.93 -10.60 7.14
CA SER A 95 9.46 -11.60 6.22
C SER A 95 9.94 -11.06 4.88
N ASP A 96 9.54 -9.86 4.45
CA ASP A 96 10.10 -9.26 3.23
C ASP A 96 11.58 -8.83 3.45
N TYR A 97 11.99 -8.61 4.70
CA TYR A 97 13.29 -8.00 5.06
C TYR A 97 14.25 -8.95 5.78
N ILE A 98 13.72 -9.93 6.51
CA ILE A 98 14.52 -10.84 7.31
C ILE A 98 14.15 -12.30 7.01
N SER A 99 15.20 -13.11 6.91
CA SER A 99 15.09 -14.56 7.02
C SER A 99 15.58 -14.94 8.41
N THR A 100 14.80 -15.72 9.13
CA THR A 100 15.21 -16.35 10.39
C THR A 100 15.15 -17.86 10.20
N ASP A 101 15.96 -18.63 10.93
CA ASP A 101 15.98 -20.12 10.90
C ASP A 101 14.66 -20.78 11.35
N VAL A 102 13.57 -20.03 11.35
CA VAL A 102 12.29 -20.42 11.91
C VAL A 102 11.17 -19.97 10.99
N GLN A 103 10.98 -20.79 9.96
CA GLN A 103 9.82 -20.77 9.09
C GLN A 103 8.54 -21.00 9.92
N GLY A 104 7.50 -20.19 9.68
CA GLY A 104 6.16 -20.39 10.24
C GLY A 104 5.89 -19.78 11.62
N LYS A 105 6.60 -18.70 12.00
CA LYS A 105 6.36 -18.00 13.27
C LYS A 105 5.60 -16.68 13.09
N ASP A 106 4.80 -16.36 14.10
CA ASP A 106 4.00 -15.13 14.26
C ASP A 106 4.76 -13.82 13.93
N PRO A 107 6.05 -13.62 14.33
CA PRO A 107 6.77 -12.39 14.01
C PRO A 107 7.01 -12.17 12.51
N LEU A 108 7.07 -13.23 11.69
CA LEU A 108 7.23 -13.12 10.23
C LEU A 108 5.91 -12.77 9.53
N GLU A 109 4.79 -12.98 10.20
CA GLU A 109 3.44 -12.55 9.77
C GLU A 109 3.14 -11.10 10.20
N ALA A 110 3.99 -10.50 11.03
CA ALA A 110 3.89 -9.10 11.42
C ALA A 110 4.04 -8.19 10.19
N GLY A 111 3.00 -7.39 9.93
CA GLY A 111 2.88 -6.59 8.71
C GLY A 111 2.53 -5.15 9.00
N THR A 112 3.01 -4.25 8.15
CA THR A 112 2.67 -2.84 8.22
C THR A 112 2.32 -2.28 6.86
N ILE A 113 1.53 -1.22 6.88
CA ILE A 113 1.11 -0.50 5.68
C ILE A 113 1.77 0.87 5.67
N ILE A 114 2.35 1.25 4.52
CA ILE A 114 2.85 2.59 4.28
C ILE A 114 2.09 3.25 3.13
N ASP A 115 1.68 4.51 3.32
CA ASP A 115 1.06 5.28 2.23
C ASP A 115 2.16 5.77 1.30
N ILE A 116 2.14 5.28 0.07
CA ILE A 116 3.14 5.62 -0.96
C ILE A 116 2.61 6.71 -1.92
N SER A 117 1.46 7.28 -1.60
CA SER A 117 0.85 8.40 -2.35
C SER A 117 1.30 9.76 -1.82
N ASP A 118 2.04 9.78 -0.71
CA ASP A 118 2.55 10.99 -0.08
C ASP A 118 3.54 11.70 -1.03
N GLU A 119 3.09 12.81 -1.61
CA GLU A 119 3.82 13.60 -2.59
C GLU A 119 5.00 14.37 -1.99
N ASP A 120 4.89 14.77 -0.73
CA ASP A 120 5.94 15.50 -0.01
C ASP A 120 7.07 14.56 0.40
N LYS A 121 6.72 13.34 0.85
CA LYS A 121 7.70 12.41 1.42
C LYS A 121 8.38 11.54 0.38
N TYR A 122 7.63 11.03 -0.59
CA TYR A 122 8.15 10.04 -1.54
C TYR A 122 7.95 10.42 -3.01
N GLY A 123 7.42 11.61 -3.24
CA GLY A 123 7.09 12.13 -4.56
C GLY A 123 8.09 13.11 -5.12
N ASP A 124 7.64 13.81 -6.16
CA ASP A 124 8.31 14.97 -6.75
C ASP A 124 7.72 16.31 -6.26
N GLY A 125 6.89 16.28 -5.21
CA GLY A 125 6.13 17.43 -4.71
C GLY A 125 4.82 17.71 -5.45
N GLU A 126 4.50 16.95 -6.51
CA GLU A 126 3.19 16.98 -7.17
C GLU A 126 2.47 15.63 -7.10
N LYS A 127 3.24 14.53 -7.07
CA LYS A 127 2.71 13.16 -7.02
C LYS A 127 3.63 12.29 -6.20
N GLY A 128 3.06 11.39 -5.39
CA GLY A 128 3.81 10.31 -4.74
C GLY A 128 4.33 9.26 -5.74
N LEU A 129 4.46 8.01 -5.29
CA LEU A 129 4.88 6.90 -6.16
C LEU A 129 3.82 6.53 -7.22
N VAL A 130 2.57 7.00 -7.08
CA VAL A 130 1.48 6.69 -8.01
C VAL A 130 0.74 7.95 -8.46
N ASP A 131 0.27 7.95 -9.71
CA ASP A 131 -0.63 8.98 -10.26
C ASP A 131 -2.00 8.36 -10.52
N TYR A 132 -2.76 8.15 -9.45
CA TYR A 132 -4.09 7.54 -9.54
C TYR A 132 -5.19 8.59 -9.65
N LYS A 133 -6.15 8.33 -10.53
CA LYS A 133 -7.28 9.20 -10.80
C LYS A 133 -8.59 8.46 -10.64
N LEU A 134 -9.53 9.13 -9.99
CA LEU A 134 -10.91 8.69 -9.91
C LEU A 134 -11.66 9.02 -11.19
N SER A 135 -12.50 8.10 -11.63
CA SER A 135 -13.47 8.36 -12.69
C SER A 135 -14.77 7.59 -12.42
N VAL A 136 -15.88 8.09 -12.96
CA VAL A 136 -17.16 7.40 -12.90
C VAL A 136 -17.49 6.79 -14.25
N GLN A 137 -17.77 5.49 -14.26
CA GLN A 137 -18.08 4.72 -15.46
C GLN A 137 -19.41 3.99 -15.32
N ASN A 138 -20.04 3.62 -16.43
CA ASN A 138 -21.22 2.78 -16.42
C ASN A 138 -20.82 1.29 -16.32
N CYS A 139 -21.42 0.56 -15.38
CA CYS A 139 -21.11 -0.83 -15.11
C CYS A 139 -22.40 -1.65 -14.91
N GLY A 140 -23.06 -1.95 -16.03
CA GLY A 140 -24.24 -2.84 -16.04
C GLY A 140 -25.49 -2.21 -15.44
N GLY A 141 -25.80 -0.96 -15.80
CA GLY A 141 -26.98 -0.24 -15.30
C GLY A 141 -26.76 0.48 -13.96
N ASN A 142 -25.61 0.23 -13.32
CA ASN A 142 -25.09 0.99 -12.19
C ASN A 142 -23.95 1.91 -12.65
N LYS A 143 -23.52 2.80 -11.77
CA LYS A 143 -22.28 3.57 -11.90
C LYS A 143 -21.18 2.95 -11.05
N CYS A 144 -19.95 3.01 -11.53
CA CYS A 144 -18.76 2.55 -10.83
C CYS A 144 -17.79 3.71 -10.67
N LEU A 145 -17.38 3.98 -9.43
CA LEU A 145 -16.22 4.81 -9.14
C LEU A 145 -14.99 3.93 -9.27
N VAL A 146 -14.14 4.25 -10.25
CA VAL A 146 -12.98 3.44 -10.60
C VAL A 146 -11.70 4.24 -10.50
N ILE A 147 -10.61 3.54 -10.16
CA ILE A 147 -9.24 4.06 -10.18
C ILE A 147 -8.56 3.64 -11.49
N ASN A 148 -7.91 4.62 -12.11
CA ASN A 148 -6.97 4.41 -13.21
C ASN A 148 -5.65 5.14 -12.93
N GLY A 149 -4.55 4.62 -13.43
CA GLY A 149 -3.23 5.25 -13.31
C GLY A 149 -2.13 4.22 -13.11
N GLY A 150 -0.95 4.69 -12.72
CA GLY A 150 0.22 3.84 -12.61
C GLY A 150 1.34 4.45 -11.79
N ALA A 151 2.49 3.76 -11.83
CA ALA A 151 3.73 4.21 -11.22
C ALA A 151 4.20 5.55 -11.81
N THR A 152 4.66 6.46 -10.96
CA THR A 152 5.38 7.67 -11.37
C THR A 152 6.86 7.37 -11.65
N ALA A 153 7.63 8.40 -12.02
CA ALA A 153 9.08 8.26 -12.13
C ALA A 153 9.74 7.97 -10.77
N ALA A 154 9.24 8.59 -9.69
CA ALA A 154 9.72 8.38 -8.32
C ALA A 154 9.59 6.92 -7.87
N ALA A 155 8.53 6.22 -8.30
CA ALA A 155 8.39 4.79 -8.03
C ALA A 155 9.47 3.90 -8.66
N LYS A 156 10.23 4.39 -9.65
CA LYS A 156 11.35 3.68 -10.27
C LYS A 156 12.70 4.14 -9.73
N ASP A 157 12.71 5.18 -8.91
CA ASP A 157 13.92 5.68 -8.26
C ASP A 157 14.26 4.78 -7.08
N LYS A 158 15.44 4.17 -7.12
CA LYS A 158 15.89 3.23 -6.10
C LYS A 158 16.23 3.92 -4.78
N LEU A 159 16.61 5.21 -4.79
CA LEU A 159 16.79 5.97 -3.55
C LEU A 159 15.44 6.15 -2.84
N VAL A 160 14.38 6.44 -3.61
CA VAL A 160 13.02 6.55 -3.08
C VAL A 160 12.53 5.20 -2.56
N GLN A 161 12.75 4.11 -3.29
CA GLN A 161 12.40 2.76 -2.84
C GLN A 161 13.15 2.38 -1.54
N LEU A 162 14.46 2.64 -1.47
CA LEU A 162 15.25 2.45 -0.25
C LEU A 162 14.68 3.23 0.94
N GLN A 163 14.33 4.50 0.73
CA GLN A 163 13.74 5.34 1.76
C GLN A 163 12.40 4.77 2.26
N VAL A 164 11.54 4.30 1.34
CA VAL A 164 10.27 3.64 1.69
C VAL A 164 10.52 2.35 2.47
N ASP A 165 11.50 1.53 2.10
CA ASP A 165 11.82 0.29 2.81
C ASP A 165 12.34 0.58 4.24
N ILE A 166 13.22 1.59 4.40
CA ILE A 166 13.72 2.03 5.72
C ILE A 166 12.55 2.50 6.60
N ASP A 167 11.69 3.37 6.06
CA ASP A 167 10.51 3.87 6.78
C ASP A 167 9.52 2.75 7.14
N THR A 168 9.43 1.73 6.29
CA THR A 168 8.60 0.54 6.54
C THR A 168 9.15 -0.29 7.69
N ILE A 169 10.47 -0.55 7.71
CA ILE A 169 11.10 -1.26 8.84
C ILE A 169 10.95 -0.47 10.13
N ASP A 170 11.11 0.86 10.09
CA ASP A 170 10.87 1.72 11.26
C ASP A 170 9.45 1.59 11.79
N LYS A 171 8.46 1.54 10.90
CA LYS A 171 7.07 1.38 11.27
C LYS A 171 6.77 -0.03 11.81
N LEU A 172 7.38 -1.08 11.26
CA LEU A 172 7.30 -2.44 11.80
C LEU A 172 7.86 -2.48 13.22
N LEU A 173 9.09 -1.99 13.41
CA LEU A 173 9.76 -1.98 14.72
C LEU A 173 8.93 -1.26 15.79
N LYS A 174 8.34 -0.11 15.42
CA LYS A 174 7.50 0.69 16.33
C LYS A 174 6.13 0.09 16.64
N ASN A 175 5.50 -0.57 15.67
CA ASN A 175 4.11 -1.01 15.84
C ASN A 175 4.02 -2.45 16.34
N GLU A 176 4.91 -3.31 15.87
CA GLU A 176 4.81 -4.77 16.09
C GLU A 176 5.87 -5.26 17.09
N PHE A 177 7.01 -4.58 17.23
CA PHE A 177 8.18 -5.00 18.04
C PHE A 177 8.53 -4.05 19.21
N ASP A 178 7.61 -3.19 19.65
CA ASP A 178 7.84 -2.18 20.70
C ASP A 178 7.65 -2.73 22.13
N SER A 179 7.27 -3.99 22.30
CA SER A 179 6.99 -4.60 23.62
C SER A 179 7.90 -5.79 23.93
N ASP A 180 8.07 -6.08 25.22
CA ASP A 180 8.80 -7.25 25.72
C ASP A 180 8.09 -8.53 25.29
N GLN A 181 8.58 -9.14 24.22
CA GLN A 181 8.10 -10.38 23.66
C GLN A 181 9.15 -11.49 23.84
N ASP A 182 8.80 -12.73 23.48
CA ASP A 182 9.68 -13.87 23.66
C ASP A 182 10.98 -13.80 22.83
N GLU A 183 11.86 -14.80 23.02
CA GLU A 183 13.16 -14.87 22.36
C GLU A 183 13.09 -14.79 20.83
N GLU A 184 11.98 -15.18 20.23
CA GLU A 184 11.79 -15.23 18.78
C GLU A 184 11.54 -13.83 18.22
N TRP A 185 10.68 -13.07 18.89
CA TRP A 185 10.44 -11.66 18.58
C TRP A 185 11.69 -10.80 18.80
N ALA A 186 12.47 -11.07 19.85
CA ALA A 186 13.73 -10.37 20.09
C ALA A 186 14.75 -10.59 18.95
N LYS A 187 14.89 -11.83 18.47
CA LYS A 187 15.76 -12.14 17.32
C LYS A 187 15.28 -11.49 16.02
N ALA A 188 13.97 -11.52 15.77
CA ALA A 188 13.39 -10.86 14.61
C ALA A 188 13.59 -9.33 14.66
N LYS A 189 13.42 -8.72 15.83
CA LYS A 189 13.71 -7.29 16.05
C LYS A 189 15.17 -6.96 15.76
N GLU A 190 16.12 -7.69 16.34
CA GLU A 190 17.56 -7.49 16.10
C GLU A 190 17.91 -7.64 14.62
N ALA A 191 17.33 -8.64 13.94
CA ALA A 191 17.53 -8.84 12.50
C ALA A 191 16.97 -7.67 11.68
N LEU A 192 15.79 -7.14 12.03
CA LEU A 192 15.20 -5.98 11.36
C LEU A 192 16.02 -4.70 11.60
N GLU A 193 16.52 -4.48 12.81
CA GLU A 193 17.40 -3.33 13.13
C GLU A 193 18.71 -3.39 12.35
N LYS A 194 19.30 -4.59 12.23
CA LYS A 194 20.47 -4.82 11.38
C LYS A 194 20.15 -4.54 9.91
N GLN A 195 19.05 -5.08 9.40
CA GLN A 195 18.61 -4.88 8.02
C GLN A 195 18.39 -3.39 7.71
N LYS A 196 17.75 -2.66 8.62
CA LYS A 196 17.59 -1.21 8.51
C LYS A 196 18.93 -0.50 8.40
N THR A 197 19.89 -0.85 9.26
CA THR A 197 21.23 -0.24 9.27
C THR A 197 21.98 -0.49 7.95
N GLU A 198 21.85 -1.69 7.38
CA GLU A 198 22.42 -2.04 6.06
C GLU A 198 21.80 -1.20 4.93
N LEU A 199 20.48 -1.01 4.94
CA LEU A 199 19.79 -0.15 3.96
C LEU A 199 20.14 1.33 4.13
N GLN A 200 20.26 1.84 5.35
CA GLN A 200 20.69 3.21 5.62
C GLN A 200 22.11 3.46 5.12
N THR A 201 23.03 2.52 5.37
CA THR A 201 24.41 2.59 4.86
C THR A 201 24.41 2.62 3.33
N MET A 202 23.60 1.79 2.68
CA MET A 202 23.46 1.78 1.22
C MET A 202 22.90 3.11 0.68
N LEU A 203 21.91 3.70 1.35
CA LEU A 203 21.35 4.99 0.97
C LEU A 203 22.44 6.09 1.03
N GLU A 204 23.19 6.16 2.14
CA GLU A 204 24.28 7.13 2.28
C GLU A 204 25.41 6.95 1.24
N GLU A 205 25.76 5.70 0.92
CA GLU A 205 26.75 5.39 -0.12
C GLU A 205 26.26 5.81 -1.51
N ALA A 206 24.98 5.57 -1.80
CA ALA A 206 24.37 5.93 -3.07
C ALA A 206 24.27 7.45 -3.25
N GLU A 207 23.85 8.18 -2.22
CA GLU A 207 23.82 9.65 -2.23
C GLU A 207 25.20 10.25 -2.53
N LYS A 208 26.27 9.70 -1.92
CA LYS A 208 27.66 10.13 -2.17
C LYS A 208 28.15 9.81 -3.58
N ASN A 209 27.60 8.78 -4.22
CA ASN A 209 28.00 8.30 -5.55
C ASN A 209 27.06 8.74 -6.69
N GLY A 210 26.28 9.80 -6.48
CA GLY A 210 25.41 10.38 -7.50
C GLY A 210 24.16 9.54 -7.78
N GLY A 211 23.62 8.87 -6.76
CA GLY A 211 22.38 8.09 -6.80
C GLY A 211 22.51 6.70 -7.42
N LYS A 212 23.74 6.18 -7.56
CA LYS A 212 23.97 4.83 -8.08
C LYS A 212 23.89 3.81 -6.96
N ILE A 213 23.11 2.76 -7.18
CA ILE A 213 22.91 1.63 -6.26
C ILE A 213 23.36 0.35 -6.97
N ASP A 214 23.93 -0.56 -6.19
CA ASP A 214 24.18 -1.94 -6.62
C ASP A 214 22.88 -2.75 -6.49
N ASP A 215 22.31 -3.10 -7.64
CA ASP A 215 21.00 -3.75 -7.74
C ASP A 215 20.98 -5.13 -7.11
N GLU A 216 22.07 -5.89 -7.25
CA GLU A 216 22.18 -7.23 -6.68
C GLU A 216 22.22 -7.13 -5.16
N LYS A 217 23.05 -6.22 -4.64
CA LYS A 217 23.13 -5.95 -3.20
C LYS A 217 21.79 -5.46 -2.64
N TYR A 218 21.05 -4.62 -3.39
CA TYR A 218 19.74 -4.14 -2.94
C TYR A 218 18.70 -5.27 -2.91
N ILE A 219 18.58 -6.05 -3.98
CA ILE A 219 17.62 -7.17 -4.07
C ILE A 219 17.87 -8.19 -2.97
N ASP A 220 19.13 -8.54 -2.70
CA ASP A 220 19.51 -9.47 -1.63
C ASP A 220 19.10 -8.97 -0.24
N LEU A 221 19.01 -7.64 -0.05
CA LEU A 221 18.61 -7.03 1.21
C LEU A 221 17.09 -6.99 1.39
N VAL A 222 16.31 -6.71 0.34
CA VAL A 222 14.86 -6.49 0.43
C VAL A 222 14.00 -7.64 -0.04
N ASN A 223 14.62 -8.80 -0.33
CA ASN A 223 13.92 -9.98 -0.80
C ASN A 223 14.56 -11.30 -0.31
N LYS A 224 14.88 -11.36 1.00
CA LYS A 224 15.60 -12.50 1.61
C LYS A 224 14.87 -13.85 1.56
N ASN A 225 13.59 -13.87 1.18
CA ASN A 225 12.78 -15.10 1.05
C ASN A 225 12.59 -15.59 -0.40
N SER A 226 13.20 -14.94 -1.40
CA SER A 226 13.11 -15.38 -2.81
C SER A 226 14.25 -16.30 -3.26
N ASN A 227 15.13 -16.74 -2.36
CA ASN A 227 16.23 -17.69 -2.62
C ASN A 227 16.14 -18.93 -1.73
#